data_AF-A0A846U2I9-F1
#
_entry.id   AF-A0A846U2I9-F1
#
_cell.length_a   1.000
_cell.length_b   1.000
_cell.length_c   1.000
_cell.angle_alpha   90.00
_cell.angle_beta   90.00
_cell.angle_gamma   90.00
#
_symmetry.space_group_name_H-M   'P 1'
#
loop_
_entity.id
_entity.type
_entity.pdbx_description
1 polymer ?
#
loop_
_entity_poly.entity_id
_entity_poly.type
_entity_poly.pdbx_seq_one_letter_code
_entity_poly.pdbx_strand_id
1 'polypeptide(L)'
;MPMLRKLRDIKVFRERKAQTEVQRAARALEQASQRLEDEKRALRQLRIDTREREDALYADLFSRVVLKSDIDDVKFKVGELREHLAAREKDLEAVAQALRAAVDARDDAVRQHRLAVRQREKFDEIVAQADADAVHERQRIEDLELEEVRVAGPEQFTEEFA
;
A
#
# COMPACT_ATOMS: atom_id res chain seq x y z
N MET A 1 -9.05 -23.80 24.02
CA MET A 1 -9.87 -23.28 22.91
C MET A 1 -9.06 -23.12 21.61
N PRO A 2 -8.88 -24.18 20.80
CA PRO A 2 -8.03 -24.13 19.60
C PRO A 2 -8.56 -23.24 18.47
N MET A 3 -9.87 -22.99 18.41
CA MET A 3 -10.50 -22.18 17.36
C MET A 3 -10.21 -20.67 17.49
N LEU A 4 -10.24 -20.11 18.72
CA LEU A 4 -9.94 -18.69 18.96
C LEU A 4 -8.47 -18.37 18.64
N ARG A 5 -7.55 -19.27 18.99
CA ARG A 5 -6.12 -19.15 18.62
C ARG A 5 -5.92 -19.19 17.11
N LYS A 6 -6.60 -20.09 16.38
CA LYS A 6 -6.58 -20.11 14.92
C LYS A 6 -7.11 -18.80 14.30
N LEU A 7 -8.18 -18.23 14.86
CA LEU A 7 -8.71 -16.95 14.38
C LEU A 7 -7.73 -15.80 14.62
N ARG A 8 -7.06 -15.77 15.78
CA ARG A 8 -5.98 -14.83 16.07
C ARG A 8 -4.83 -14.95 15.06
N ASP A 9 -4.39 -16.17 14.74
CA ASP A 9 -3.33 -16.40 13.75
C ASP A 9 -3.71 -15.85 12.36
N ILE A 10 -4.98 -16.02 11.97
CA ILE A 10 -5.51 -15.41 10.74
C ILE A 10 -5.46 -13.88 10.81
N LYS A 11 -5.72 -13.26 11.97
CA LYS A 11 -5.61 -11.80 12.14
C LYS A 11 -4.17 -11.32 12.03
N VAL A 12 -3.22 -12.01 12.67
CA VAL A 12 -1.78 -11.73 12.55
C VAL A 12 -1.33 -11.84 11.09
N PHE A 13 -1.78 -12.87 10.38
CA PHE A 13 -1.47 -13.02 8.96
C PHE A 13 -2.01 -11.87 8.11
N ARG A 14 -3.26 -11.43 8.36
CA ARG A 14 -3.87 -10.29 7.64
C ARG A 14 -3.17 -8.98 7.91
N GLU A 15 -2.71 -8.74 9.14
CA GLU A 15 -1.88 -7.58 9.48
C GLU A 15 -0.57 -7.60 8.68
N ARG A 16 0.17 -8.71 8.71
CA ARG A 16 1.44 -8.84 7.95
C ARG A 16 1.23 -8.62 6.46
N LYS A 17 0.12 -9.14 5.91
CA LYS A 17 -0.25 -8.88 4.51
C LYS A 17 -0.49 -7.38 4.28
N ALA A 18 -1.28 -6.72 5.13
CA ALA A 18 -1.53 -5.29 5.02
C ALA A 18 -0.25 -4.45 5.17
N GLN A 19 0.68 -4.84 6.04
CA GLN A 19 1.98 -4.22 6.20
C GLN A 19 2.82 -4.33 4.91
N THR A 20 2.79 -5.51 4.28
CA THR A 20 3.46 -5.73 3.00
C THR A 20 2.87 -4.84 1.90
N GLU A 21 1.54 -4.68 1.86
CA GLU A 21 0.89 -3.76 0.92
C GLU A 21 1.27 -2.29 1.16
N VAL A 22 1.41 -1.85 2.42
CA VAL A 22 1.92 -0.51 2.73
C VAL A 22 3.33 -0.31 2.17
N GLN A 23 4.21 -1.29 2.33
CA GLN A 23 5.58 -1.21 1.78
C GLN A 23 5.58 -1.17 0.26
N ARG A 24 4.73 -1.98 -0.39
CA ARG A 24 4.57 -1.97 -1.85
C ARG A 24 4.06 -0.62 -2.36
N ALA A 25 3.01 -0.08 -1.72
CA ALA A 25 2.44 1.21 -2.08
C ALA A 25 3.43 2.37 -1.85
N ALA A 26 4.24 2.31 -0.79
CA ALA A 26 5.29 3.29 -0.55
C ALA A 26 6.35 3.29 -1.66
N ARG A 27 6.81 2.11 -2.10
CA ARG A 27 7.75 1.98 -3.23
C ARG A 27 7.14 2.47 -4.54
N ALA A 28 5.87 2.15 -4.79
CA ALA A 28 5.16 2.62 -5.99
C ALA A 28 5.04 4.16 -6.00
N LEU A 29 4.74 4.76 -4.85
CA LEU A 29 4.70 6.22 -4.70
C LEU A 29 6.07 6.86 -4.97
N GLU A 30 7.14 6.30 -4.40
CA GLU A 30 8.51 6.75 -4.65
C GLU A 30 8.86 6.70 -6.15
N GLN A 31 8.59 5.57 -6.80
CA GLN A 31 8.81 5.40 -8.24
C GLN A 31 8.00 6.39 -9.08
N ALA A 32 6.72 6.60 -8.75
CA ALA A 32 5.86 7.55 -9.45
C ALA A 32 6.35 8.99 -9.27
N SER A 33 6.84 9.34 -8.08
CA SER A 33 7.39 10.66 -7.79
C SER A 33 8.68 10.92 -8.57
N GLN A 34 9.57 9.94 -8.61
CA GLN A 34 10.82 10.02 -9.36
C GLN A 34 10.54 10.16 -10.86
N ARG A 35 9.64 9.33 -11.40
CA ARG A 35 9.22 9.40 -12.80
C ARG A 35 8.63 10.76 -13.17
N LEU A 36 7.82 11.36 -12.30
CA LEU A 36 7.27 12.69 -12.54
C LEU A 36 8.38 13.74 -12.62
N GLU A 37 9.36 13.70 -11.73
CA GLU A 37 10.47 14.65 -11.75
C GLU A 37 11.38 14.47 -12.96
N ASP A 38 11.59 13.23 -13.40
CA ASP A 38 12.36 12.93 -14.61
C ASP A 38 11.64 13.41 -15.87
N GLU A 39 10.33 13.19 -15.98
CA GLU A 39 9.53 13.71 -17.11
C GLU A 39 9.46 15.24 -17.12
N LYS A 40 9.34 15.88 -15.96
CA LYS A 40 9.43 17.35 -15.87
C LYS A 40 10.77 17.88 -16.35
N ARG A 41 11.88 17.20 -16.01
CA ARG A 41 13.22 17.56 -16.50
C ARG A 41 13.31 17.37 -18.01
N ALA A 42 12.88 16.23 -18.52
CA ALA A 42 12.88 15.92 -19.94
C ALA A 42 12.06 16.94 -20.75
N LEU A 43 10.86 17.30 -20.28
CA LEU A 43 10.02 18.31 -20.93
C LEU A 43 10.67 19.71 -20.92
N ARG A 44 11.32 20.10 -19.81
CA ARG A 44 12.07 21.36 -19.77
C ARG A 44 13.20 21.38 -20.79
N GLN A 45 13.96 20.29 -20.90
CA GLN A 45 15.04 20.20 -21.89
C GLN A 45 14.48 20.24 -23.30
N LEU A 46 13.43 19.47 -23.59
CA LEU A 46 12.77 19.46 -24.89
C LEU A 46 12.28 20.86 -25.29
N ARG A 47 11.72 21.64 -24.36
CA ARG A 47 11.30 23.02 -24.63
C ARG A 47 12.47 23.91 -25.07
N ILE A 48 13.64 23.75 -24.45
CA ILE A 48 14.86 24.48 -24.83
C ILE A 48 15.29 24.04 -26.23
N ASP A 49 15.46 22.73 -26.44
CA ASP A 49 15.93 22.17 -27.71
C ASP A 49 14.99 22.51 -28.88
N THR A 50 13.67 22.45 -28.65
CA THR A 50 12.65 22.83 -29.64
C THR A 50 12.78 24.29 -30.02
N ARG A 51 12.98 25.19 -29.04
CA ARG A 51 13.12 26.62 -29.30
C ARG A 51 14.40 26.93 -30.06
N GLU A 52 15.53 26.37 -29.65
CA GLU A 52 16.81 26.55 -30.35
C GLU A 52 16.72 26.07 -31.80
N ARG A 53 16.04 24.93 -32.03
CA ARG A 53 15.83 24.38 -33.37
C ARG A 53 14.87 25.22 -34.21
N GLU A 54 13.80 25.75 -33.62
CA GLU A 54 12.88 26.67 -34.26
C GLU A 54 13.61 27.96 -34.68
N ASP A 55 14.41 28.55 -33.77
CA ASP A 55 15.22 29.73 -34.04
C ASP A 55 16.23 29.47 -35.17
N ALA A 56 16.88 28.30 -35.17
CA ALA A 56 17.82 27.92 -36.23
C ALA A 56 17.14 27.74 -37.61
N LEU A 57 15.93 27.17 -37.65
CA LEU A 57 15.15 27.03 -38.89
C LEU A 57 14.77 28.39 -39.47
N TYR A 58 14.33 29.32 -38.62
CA TYR A 58 14.02 30.68 -39.05
C TYR A 58 15.26 31.47 -39.46
N ALA A 59 16.37 31.34 -38.73
CA ALA A 59 17.63 31.99 -39.08
C ALA A 59 18.14 31.55 -40.46
N ASP A 60 18.10 30.25 -40.79
CA ASP A 60 18.42 29.74 -42.13
C ASP A 60 17.52 30.39 -43.18
N LEU A 61 16.20 30.39 -42.96
CA LEU A 61 15.21 30.94 -43.88
C LEU A 61 15.45 32.42 -44.18
N PHE A 62 15.84 33.22 -43.16
CA PHE A 62 16.14 34.65 -43.33
C PHE A 62 17.52 34.94 -43.91
N SER A 63 18.44 33.99 -43.90
CA SER A 63 19.81 34.19 -44.38
C SER A 63 19.96 34.14 -45.91
N ARG A 64 18.94 33.64 -46.62
CA ARG A 64 19.00 33.37 -48.07
C ARG A 64 17.74 33.82 -48.79
N VAL A 65 17.83 33.98 -50.12
CA VAL A 65 16.64 34.14 -50.97
C VAL A 65 15.95 32.78 -51.05
N VAL A 66 14.69 32.73 -50.63
CA VAL A 66 13.91 31.49 -50.50
C VAL A 66 12.70 31.49 -51.41
N LEU A 67 12.29 30.31 -51.85
CA LEU A 67 11.02 30.12 -52.53
C LEU A 67 9.90 29.97 -51.50
N LYS A 68 8.65 30.11 -51.95
CA LYS A 68 7.48 29.86 -51.10
C LYS A 68 7.50 28.45 -50.49
N SER A 69 7.97 27.46 -51.24
CA SER A 69 8.09 26.07 -50.77
C SER A 69 9.00 25.93 -49.55
N ASP A 70 10.13 26.65 -49.51
CA ASP A 70 11.02 26.66 -48.34
C ASP A 70 10.31 27.17 -47.08
N ILE A 71 9.46 28.21 -47.23
CA ILE A 71 8.69 28.79 -46.13
C ILE A 71 7.67 27.78 -45.61
N ASP A 72 6.97 27.09 -46.52
CA ASP A 72 5.97 26.10 -46.16
C ASP A 72 6.62 24.87 -45.48
N ASP A 73 7.82 24.46 -45.92
CA ASP A 73 8.61 23.40 -45.29
C ASP A 73 9.04 23.75 -43.86
N VAL A 74 9.50 24.99 -43.63
CA VAL A 74 9.85 25.46 -42.28
C VAL A 74 8.61 25.50 -41.39
N LYS A 75 7.48 26.00 -41.88
CA LYS A 75 6.20 25.99 -41.13
C LYS A 75 5.78 24.58 -40.75
N PHE A 76 5.90 23.63 -41.67
CA PHE A 76 5.58 22.23 -41.41
C PHE A 76 6.47 21.66 -40.30
N LYS A 77 7.79 21.83 -40.40
CA LYS A 77 8.76 21.37 -39.37
C LYS A 77 8.49 21.99 -38.00
N VAL A 78 8.21 23.29 -37.94
CA VAL A 78 7.85 23.97 -36.68
C VAL A 78 6.53 23.44 -36.13
N GLY A 79 5.56 23.14 -37.01
CA GLY A 79 4.33 22.44 -36.65
C GLY A 79 4.60 21.10 -35.97
N GLU A 80 5.43 20.25 -36.56
CA GLU A 80 5.82 18.95 -35.98
C GLU A 80 6.51 19.10 -34.63
N LEU A 81 7.43 20.07 -34.50
CA LEU A 81 8.11 20.35 -33.23
C LEU A 81 7.13 20.72 -32.12
N ARG A 82 6.13 21.55 -32.43
CA ARG A 82 5.09 21.97 -31.48
C ARG A 82 4.14 20.83 -31.14
N GLU A 83 3.77 20.00 -32.11
CA GLU A 83 2.92 18.83 -31.89
C GLU A 83 3.61 17.81 -30.96
N HIS A 84 4.90 17.52 -31.20
CA HIS A 84 5.67 16.64 -30.33
C HIS A 84 5.77 17.18 -28.90
N LEU A 85 5.95 18.49 -28.73
CA LEU A 85 5.99 19.14 -27.43
C LEU A 85 4.64 19.05 -26.70
N ALA A 86 3.53 19.30 -27.41
CA ALA A 86 2.17 19.15 -26.87
C ALA A 86 1.86 17.68 -26.47
N ALA A 87 2.32 16.71 -27.25
CA ALA A 87 2.19 15.29 -26.90
C ALA A 87 2.91 14.97 -25.59
N ARG A 88 4.13 15.49 -25.39
CA ARG A 88 4.90 15.30 -24.15
C ARG A 88 4.29 16.01 -22.95
N GLU A 89 3.66 17.16 -23.14
CA GLU A 89 2.88 17.82 -22.09
C GLU A 89 1.71 16.96 -21.63
N LYS A 90 1.00 16.34 -22.57
CA LYS A 90 -0.09 15.40 -22.26
C LYS A 90 0.41 14.14 -21.53
N ASP A 91 1.57 13.60 -21.92
CA ASP A 91 2.18 12.48 -21.22
C ASP A 91 2.53 12.84 -19.77
N LEU A 92 3.03 14.07 -19.54
CA LEU A 92 3.32 14.56 -18.19
C LEU A 92 2.06 14.63 -17.32
N GLU A 93 0.92 15.04 -17.88
CA GLU A 93 -0.37 15.01 -17.18
C GLU A 93 -0.76 13.59 -16.76
N ALA A 94 -0.58 12.61 -17.64
CA ALA A 94 -0.85 11.20 -17.33
C ALA A 94 0.06 10.68 -16.20
N VAL A 95 1.34 11.05 -16.20
CA VAL A 95 2.29 10.70 -15.12
C VAL A 95 1.91 11.39 -13.80
N ALA A 96 1.45 12.64 -13.86
CA ALA A 96 0.96 13.36 -12.68
C ALA A 96 -0.31 12.71 -12.10
N GLN A 97 -1.22 12.21 -12.95
CA GLN A 97 -2.37 11.43 -12.52
C GLN A 97 -1.96 10.10 -11.86
N ALA A 98 -0.96 9.41 -12.42
CA ALA A 98 -0.43 8.18 -11.84
C ALA A 98 0.18 8.42 -10.44
N LEU A 99 0.87 9.56 -10.23
CA LEU A 99 1.36 9.94 -8.91
C LEU A 99 0.22 10.13 -7.91
N ARG A 100 -0.86 10.83 -8.30
CA ARG A 100 -2.04 11.01 -7.43
C ARG A 100 -2.66 9.67 -7.04
N ALA A 101 -2.85 8.78 -8.01
CA ALA A 101 -3.36 7.42 -7.75
C ALA A 101 -2.44 6.63 -6.80
N ALA A 102 -1.11 6.79 -6.90
CA ALA A 102 -0.16 6.14 -6.00
C ALA A 102 -0.22 6.71 -4.57
N VAL A 103 -0.45 8.02 -4.41
CA VAL A 103 -0.70 8.65 -3.10
C VAL A 103 -1.95 8.07 -2.46
N ASP A 104 -3.06 8.05 -3.20
CA ASP A 104 -4.34 7.51 -2.71
C ASP A 104 -4.19 6.03 -2.32
N ALA A 105 -3.56 5.23 -3.17
CA ALA A 105 -3.30 3.81 -2.89
C ALA A 105 -2.45 3.59 -1.63
N ARG A 106 -1.44 4.44 -1.38
CA ARG A 106 -0.62 4.39 -0.18
C ARG A 106 -1.45 4.72 1.06
N ASP A 107 -2.26 5.77 1.00
CA ASP A 107 -3.08 6.17 2.14
C ASP A 107 -4.15 5.13 2.46
N ASP A 108 -4.74 4.51 1.44
CA ASP A 108 -5.66 3.38 1.57
C ASP A 108 -4.97 2.18 2.23
N ALA A 109 -3.78 1.81 1.78
CA ALA A 109 -3.01 0.72 2.36
C ALA A 109 -2.69 0.99 3.85
N VAL A 110 -2.32 2.22 4.20
CA VAL A 110 -2.07 2.62 5.59
C VAL A 110 -3.33 2.52 6.44
N ARG A 111 -4.48 2.96 5.93
CA ARG A 111 -5.77 2.81 6.63
C ARG A 111 -6.11 1.33 6.86
N GLN A 112 -5.95 0.49 5.85
CA GLN A 112 -6.21 -0.95 5.97
C GLN A 112 -5.27 -1.63 6.96
N HIS A 113 -3.99 -1.26 6.97
CA HIS A 113 -3.04 -1.76 7.96
C HIS A 113 -3.45 -1.37 9.39
N ARG A 114 -3.82 -0.12 9.62
CA ARG A 114 -4.32 0.33 10.95
C ARG A 114 -5.55 -0.45 11.40
N LEU A 115 -6.48 -0.72 10.49
CA LEU A 115 -7.65 -1.55 10.79
C LEU A 115 -7.27 -2.99 11.13
N ALA A 116 -6.32 -3.57 10.39
CA ALA A 116 -5.85 -4.93 10.65
C ALA A 116 -5.14 -5.05 12.02
N VAL A 117 -4.33 -4.05 12.40
CA VAL A 117 -3.69 -3.97 13.73
C VAL A 117 -4.75 -3.96 14.84
N ARG A 118 -5.73 -3.06 14.75
CA ARG A 118 -6.83 -2.98 15.75
C ARG A 118 -7.61 -4.29 15.85
N GLN A 119 -7.86 -4.96 14.73
CA GLN A 119 -8.53 -6.25 14.73
C GLN A 119 -7.68 -7.35 15.36
N ARG A 120 -6.37 -7.37 15.15
CA ARG A 120 -5.47 -8.31 15.82
C ARG A 120 -5.50 -8.07 17.33
N GLU A 121 -5.31 -6.84 17.77
CA GLU A 121 -5.28 -6.46 19.19
C GLU A 121 -6.55 -6.89 19.92
N LYS A 122 -7.73 -6.64 19.34
CA LYS A 122 -9.00 -7.12 19.90
C LYS A 122 -9.05 -8.64 20.05
N PHE A 123 -8.48 -9.39 19.11
CA PHE A 123 -8.43 -10.85 19.21
C PHE A 123 -7.36 -11.33 20.19
N ASP A 124 -6.26 -10.59 20.36
CA ASP A 124 -5.27 -10.84 21.42
C ASP A 124 -5.95 -10.75 22.80
N GLU A 125 -6.75 -9.71 23.03
CA GLU A 125 -7.53 -9.51 24.26
C GLU A 125 -8.54 -10.64 24.50
N ILE A 126 -9.32 -11.02 23.47
CA ILE A 126 -10.31 -12.11 23.58
C ILE A 126 -9.64 -13.45 23.92
N VAL A 127 -8.50 -13.75 23.30
CA VAL A 127 -7.76 -14.99 23.58
C VAL A 127 -7.21 -14.98 25.00
N ALA A 128 -6.66 -13.84 25.46
CA ALA A 128 -6.16 -13.71 26.82
C ALA A 128 -7.27 -13.91 27.86
N GLN A 129 -8.45 -13.29 27.64
CA GLN A 129 -9.61 -13.49 28.51
C GLN A 129 -10.06 -14.95 28.53
N ALA A 130 -10.19 -15.58 27.35
CA ALA A 130 -10.63 -16.97 27.28
C ALA A 130 -9.64 -17.95 27.91
N ASP A 131 -8.33 -17.67 27.84
CA ASP A 131 -7.30 -18.47 28.51
C ASP A 131 -7.35 -18.28 30.04
N ALA A 132 -7.63 -17.06 30.53
CA ALA A 132 -7.84 -16.79 31.96
C ALA A 132 -9.08 -17.50 32.51
N ASP A 133 -10.22 -17.40 31.80
CA ASP A 133 -11.47 -18.08 32.18
C ASP A 133 -11.27 -19.60 32.23
N ALA A 134 -10.52 -20.17 31.28
CA ALA A 134 -10.21 -21.60 31.26
C ALA A 134 -9.27 -22.04 32.40
N VAL A 135 -8.44 -21.14 32.95
CA VAL A 135 -7.65 -21.43 34.16
C VAL A 135 -8.56 -21.40 35.38
N HIS A 136 -9.42 -20.38 35.51
CA HIS A 136 -10.36 -20.27 36.62
C HIS A 136 -11.35 -21.45 36.68
N GLU A 137 -11.89 -21.88 35.54
CA GLU A 137 -12.81 -23.03 35.52
C GLU A 137 -12.10 -24.33 35.91
N ARG A 138 -10.84 -24.52 35.50
CA ARG A 138 -10.04 -25.69 35.93
C ARG A 138 -9.81 -25.69 37.44
N GLN A 139 -9.42 -24.54 38.01
CA GLN A 139 -9.27 -24.40 39.46
C GLN A 139 -10.59 -24.69 40.19
N ARG A 140 -11.72 -24.18 39.67
CA ARG A 140 -13.04 -24.47 40.24
C ARG A 140 -13.38 -25.95 40.23
N ILE A 141 -13.07 -26.65 39.12
CA ILE A 141 -13.28 -28.10 39.01
C ILE A 141 -12.39 -28.84 40.00
N GLU A 142 -11.11 -28.50 40.09
CA GLU A 142 -10.16 -29.11 41.06
C GLU A 142 -10.61 -28.91 42.51
N ASP A 143 -11.12 -27.72 42.87
CA ASP A 143 -11.66 -27.43 44.19
C ASP A 143 -12.90 -28.27 44.51
N LEU A 144 -13.83 -28.43 43.55
CA LEU A 144 -15.01 -29.27 43.70
C LEU A 144 -14.63 -30.75 43.87
N GLU A 145 -13.68 -31.26 43.10
CA GLU A 145 -13.17 -32.64 43.22
C GLU A 145 -12.57 -32.89 44.62
N LEU A 146 -11.83 -31.92 45.18
CA LEU A 146 -11.28 -32.01 46.54
C LEU A 146 -12.37 -32.00 47.63
N GLU A 147 -13.44 -31.22 47.44
CA GLU A 147 -14.59 -31.20 48.35
C GLU A 147 -15.36 -32.54 48.31
N GLU A 148 -15.57 -33.12 47.13
CA GLU A 148 -16.19 -34.46 46.99
C GLU A 148 -15.37 -35.55 47.69
N VAL A 149 -14.03 -35.53 47.56
CA VAL A 149 -13.14 -36.47 48.26
C VAL A 149 -13.18 -36.28 49.78
N ARG A 150 -13.37 -35.05 50.28
CA ARG A 150 -13.51 -34.78 51.73
C ARG A 150 -14.86 -35.23 52.29
N VAL A 151 -15.94 -35.12 51.51
CA VAL A 151 -17.27 -35.61 51.87
C VAL A 151 -17.31 -37.15 51.86
N ALA A 152 -16.50 -37.80 51.00
CA ALA A 152 -16.30 -39.24 50.97
C ALA A 152 -15.24 -39.78 51.99
N GLY A 153 -14.97 -39.03 53.06
CA GLY A 153 -14.14 -39.48 54.19
C GLY A 153 -14.69 -40.74 54.89
N PRO A 154 -13.91 -41.37 55.80
CA PRO A 154 -13.74 -42.83 55.99
C PRO A 154 -14.97 -43.67 56.39
N GLU A 155 -16.16 -43.09 56.51
CA GLU A 155 -17.36 -43.79 56.98
C GLU A 155 -17.93 -44.78 55.94
N GLN A 156 -17.56 -44.65 54.66
CA GLN A 156 -17.98 -45.61 53.62
C GLN A 156 -17.05 -46.82 53.47
N PHE A 157 -15.87 -46.84 54.08
CA PHE A 157 -14.95 -47.98 54.01
C PHE A 157 -15.15 -49.01 55.13
N THR A 158 -16.04 -48.75 56.10
CA THR A 158 -16.30 -49.65 57.24
C THR A 158 -17.51 -50.57 57.07
N GLU A 159 -18.31 -50.46 56.01
CA GLU A 159 -19.51 -51.32 55.81
C GLU A 159 -19.28 -52.56 54.93
N GLU A 160 -18.11 -52.73 54.29
CA GLU A 160 -17.82 -53.92 53.46
C GLU A 160 -16.97 -55.01 54.14
N PHE A 161 -16.63 -54.86 55.42
CA PHE A 161 -15.95 -55.89 56.22
C PHE A 161 -16.61 -56.06 57.59
N ALA A 162 -17.82 -56.62 57.63
CA ALA A 162 -18.43 -57.21 58.81
C ALA A 162 -19.23 -58.48 58.44
#